data_AF-A0A960J104-F1
#
_entry.id   AF-A0A960J104-F1
#
_cell.length_a   1.000
_cell.length_b   1.000
_cell.length_c   1.000
_cell.angle_alpha   90.00
_cell.angle_beta   90.00
_cell.angle_gamma   90.00
#
_symmetry.space_group_name_H-M   'P 1'
#
loop_
_entity.id
_entity.type
_entity.pdbx_description
1 polymer ?
#
loop_
_entity_poly.entity_id
_entity_poly.type
_entity_poly.pdbx_seq_one_letter_code
_entity_poly.pdbx_strand_id
1 'polypeptide(L)'
;EYPVGFNSITAGADGNIWFSTTSADSPGQPLCDPDGVDRDSLGRITPSGEMTFFTRPELECPDSLTLGPDGNVWFTASAASGGGGPGFIAPNGDITFVSIAAYAYAVGPDGNLWYLGSTGQGSHRLVRTDTSGQTLADFPALSLDGELVVGADGNFWYRTRTGCSGQPSLVRQTPTGVITTVCDPSGNLVPDDPRFDRGAHAAGPDGTIWFTVWDGGTGNGVASIDTLDPDPAATMRFVADLPTRANSIVQGPDGNMWLTYDLTTLIGRLSPSGTVTTFRLDSSELTSPRDIAVGTSGDLWIAAFGSSRQDRPGGIGRVSMGAPECNTAPPPAPLIDVPEGAWYGDAVDWGACHGFLRTIGGDRFAPTKEMKRGQLVQTLWEMVDRPGATPGSSSPNPHGFTDVDADDWFNDALDWAAGREMFTMLPGGEFRQHRALRRGEFAHVLWRMAGSPPASRPCGYVDVPPSAWYAPAVDWAAEHGLTVTASATRLHPKKTVKRAQALAAIYRLASDPTAWTSWEDGPVSTWRFE
;
A
#
# COMPACT_ATOMS: atom_id res chain seq x y z
N GLU A 1 -13.25 23.73 -22.40
CA GLU A 1 -13.05 23.50 -20.95
C GLU A 1 -11.72 22.77 -20.82
N TYR A 2 -10.71 23.35 -20.16
CA TYR A 2 -9.39 22.72 -20.04
C TYR A 2 -9.37 21.77 -18.84
N PRO A 3 -8.67 20.62 -18.92
CA PRO A 3 -8.69 19.58 -17.91
C PRO A 3 -8.06 20.05 -16.60
N VAL A 4 -8.77 19.83 -15.50
CA VAL A 4 -8.29 20.05 -14.13
C VAL A 4 -7.44 18.85 -13.73
N GLY A 5 -6.21 19.08 -13.27
CA GLY A 5 -5.31 18.03 -12.80
C GLY A 5 -5.36 17.89 -11.28
N PHE A 6 -5.47 16.66 -10.78
CA PHE A 6 -5.43 16.37 -9.35
C PHE A 6 -3.97 16.19 -8.92
N ASN A 7 -3.56 16.92 -7.89
CA ASN A 7 -2.15 17.10 -7.56
C ASN A 7 -1.73 16.38 -6.28
N SER A 8 -2.24 16.80 -5.12
CA SER A 8 -2.00 16.13 -3.82
C SER A 8 -3.29 15.61 -3.21
N ILE A 9 -3.16 14.63 -2.32
CA ILE A 9 -4.28 13.96 -1.68
C ILE A 9 -3.96 13.63 -0.21
N THR A 10 -4.94 13.77 0.68
CA THR A 10 -4.77 13.42 2.09
C THR A 10 -6.11 13.03 2.74
N ALA A 11 -6.06 12.29 3.84
CA ALA A 11 -7.25 11.97 4.62
C ALA A 11 -7.73 13.18 5.43
N GLY A 12 -9.04 13.37 5.53
CA GLY A 12 -9.67 14.35 6.39
C GLY A 12 -10.11 13.76 7.73
N ALA A 13 -10.19 14.60 8.77
CA ALA A 13 -10.78 14.21 10.06
C ALA A 13 -12.28 13.90 9.97
N ASP A 14 -12.93 14.30 8.87
CA ASP A 14 -14.34 14.03 8.57
C ASP A 14 -14.58 12.67 7.90
N GLY A 15 -13.54 11.84 7.78
CA GLY A 15 -13.60 10.52 7.15
C GLY A 15 -13.58 10.56 5.62
N ASN A 16 -13.53 11.75 5.02
CA ASN A 16 -13.44 11.95 3.59
C ASN A 16 -11.98 12.09 3.16
N ILE A 17 -11.76 12.08 1.84
CA ILE A 17 -10.46 12.38 1.26
C ILE A 17 -10.48 13.79 0.69
N TRP A 18 -9.42 14.53 0.93
CA TRP A 18 -9.22 15.89 0.44
C TRP A 18 -8.13 15.89 -0.61
N PHE A 19 -8.30 16.73 -1.63
CA PHE A 19 -7.38 16.81 -2.75
C PHE A 19 -7.21 18.25 -3.23
N SER A 20 -6.08 18.53 -3.85
CA SER A 20 -5.80 19.81 -4.52
C SER A 20 -5.91 19.64 -6.02
N THR A 21 -6.40 20.68 -6.70
CA THR A 21 -6.42 20.72 -8.16
C THR A 21 -5.74 21.94 -8.70
N THR A 22 -4.99 21.78 -9.79
CA THR A 22 -4.32 22.87 -10.50
C THR A 22 -4.68 22.86 -11.98
N SER A 23 -4.75 24.05 -12.59
CA SER A 23 -4.72 24.23 -14.03
C SER A 23 -3.29 24.11 -14.57
N ALA A 24 -2.67 22.94 -14.46
CA ALA A 24 -1.39 22.69 -15.11
C ALA A 24 -1.61 22.19 -16.54
N ASP A 25 -1.01 22.86 -17.53
CA ASP A 25 -1.22 22.61 -18.95
C ASP A 25 -0.62 21.28 -19.48
N SER A 26 0.23 20.58 -18.72
CA SER A 26 0.79 19.27 -19.11
C SER A 26 1.52 18.53 -17.98
N PRO A 27 1.59 17.18 -18.02
CA PRO A 27 2.53 16.40 -17.19
C PRO A 27 3.98 16.85 -17.42
N GLY A 28 4.68 17.27 -16.36
CA GLY A 28 6.10 17.65 -16.40
C GLY A 28 6.39 19.13 -16.73
N GLN A 29 5.39 20.02 -16.68
CA GLN A 29 5.58 21.48 -16.64
C GLN A 29 5.47 22.00 -15.21
N PRO A 30 6.05 23.18 -14.87
CA PRO A 30 5.87 23.80 -13.56
C PRO A 30 4.38 23.96 -13.22
N LEU A 31 4.05 23.64 -11.97
CA LEU A 31 2.69 23.42 -11.42
C LEU A 31 1.75 24.64 -11.45
N CYS A 32 2.25 25.78 -11.93
CA CYS A 32 1.57 27.06 -11.90
C CYS A 32 1.59 27.69 -13.29
N ASP A 33 0.41 27.90 -13.87
CA ASP A 33 0.22 28.93 -14.89
C ASP A 33 -0.37 30.16 -14.19
N PRO A 34 0.47 31.08 -13.68
CA PRO A 34 -0.01 32.29 -12.98
C PRO A 34 -0.77 33.26 -13.90
N ASP A 35 -0.76 33.01 -15.22
CA ASP A 35 -1.50 33.79 -16.22
C ASP A 35 -2.80 33.06 -16.67
N GLY A 36 -3.08 31.88 -16.10
CA GLY A 36 -4.19 30.99 -16.43
C GLY A 36 -5.51 31.32 -15.71
N VAL A 37 -6.62 30.88 -16.30
CA VAL A 37 -7.99 31.24 -15.87
C VAL A 37 -8.42 30.45 -14.62
N ASP A 38 -8.57 31.10 -13.46
CA ASP A 38 -9.37 30.77 -12.25
C ASP A 38 -9.95 29.33 -12.13
N ARG A 39 -9.11 28.29 -12.02
CA ARG A 39 -9.58 26.89 -11.88
C ARG A 39 -8.92 26.11 -10.74
N ASP A 40 -8.09 26.78 -9.95
CA ASP A 40 -7.48 26.17 -8.77
C ASP A 40 -8.53 25.96 -7.68
N SER A 41 -8.51 24.76 -7.11
CA SER A 41 -9.49 24.39 -6.09
C SER A 41 -8.91 23.42 -5.08
N LEU A 42 -9.49 23.45 -3.90
CA LEU A 42 -9.44 22.34 -2.97
C LEU A 42 -10.71 21.54 -3.18
N GLY A 43 -10.64 20.23 -3.02
CA GLY A 43 -11.82 19.39 -3.12
C GLY A 43 -11.85 18.32 -2.05
N ARG A 44 -13.03 17.75 -1.89
CA ARG A 44 -13.32 16.66 -0.98
C ARG A 44 -14.11 15.60 -1.72
N ILE A 45 -13.74 14.34 -1.53
CA ILE A 45 -14.48 13.18 -2.03
C ILE A 45 -14.90 12.27 -0.87
N THR A 46 -16.16 11.88 -0.86
CA THR A 46 -16.69 10.93 0.12
C THR A 46 -16.25 9.50 -0.22
N PRO A 47 -16.26 8.56 0.75
CA PRO A 47 -16.01 7.14 0.45
C PRO A 47 -17.00 6.52 -0.56
N SER A 48 -18.14 7.15 -0.83
CA SER A 48 -19.08 6.75 -1.88
C SER A 48 -18.82 7.40 -3.25
N GLY A 49 -17.76 8.21 -3.38
CA GLY A 49 -17.35 8.84 -4.63
C GLY A 49 -17.99 10.21 -4.92
N GLU A 50 -18.69 10.82 -3.96
CA GLU A 50 -19.29 12.14 -4.15
C GLU A 50 -18.23 13.24 -3.96
N MET A 51 -17.96 14.03 -5.00
CA MET A 51 -16.99 15.11 -4.99
C MET A 51 -17.64 16.47 -4.72
N THR A 52 -16.98 17.31 -3.92
CA THR A 52 -17.28 18.73 -3.70
C THR A 52 -16.01 19.56 -3.91
N PHE A 53 -16.12 20.72 -4.56
CA PHE A 53 -15.01 21.62 -4.84
C PHE A 53 -15.18 22.96 -4.14
N PHE A 54 -14.08 23.54 -3.67
CA PHE A 54 -14.00 24.78 -2.91
C PHE A 54 -12.98 25.72 -3.55
N THR A 55 -13.40 26.96 -3.82
CA THR A 55 -12.54 27.97 -4.47
C THR A 55 -12.58 29.29 -3.70
N ARG A 56 -11.52 30.07 -3.89
CA ARG A 56 -11.38 31.47 -3.44
C ARG A 56 -10.61 32.23 -4.52
N PRO A 57 -10.90 33.52 -4.77
CA PRO A 57 -10.12 34.33 -5.70
C PRO A 57 -8.63 34.40 -5.35
N GLU A 58 -8.29 34.25 -4.07
CA GLU A 58 -6.91 34.28 -3.58
C GLU A 58 -6.22 32.90 -3.66
N LEU A 59 -6.96 31.80 -3.89
CA LEU A 59 -6.36 30.47 -3.94
C LEU A 59 -5.66 30.27 -5.29
N GLU A 60 -4.32 30.20 -5.26
CA GLU A 60 -3.51 29.98 -6.46
C GLU A 60 -2.54 28.81 -6.24
N CYS A 61 -2.59 27.84 -7.13
CA CYS A 61 -1.73 26.66 -7.18
C CYS A 61 -1.60 25.90 -5.85
N PRO A 62 -2.72 25.40 -5.29
CA PRO A 62 -2.65 24.52 -4.13
C PRO A 62 -1.84 23.26 -4.48
N ASP A 63 -0.82 22.97 -3.69
CA ASP A 63 0.09 21.84 -3.93
C ASP A 63 -0.06 20.78 -2.84
N SER A 64 0.79 20.82 -1.80
CA SER A 64 0.85 19.80 -0.75
C SER A 64 -0.30 19.94 0.24
N LEU A 65 -0.91 18.81 0.62
CA LEU A 65 -1.95 18.74 1.65
C LEU A 65 -1.50 17.89 2.84
N THR A 66 -1.91 18.28 4.04
CA THR A 66 -1.76 17.44 5.23
C THR A 66 -2.92 17.62 6.21
N LEU A 67 -3.30 16.57 6.93
CA LEU A 67 -4.27 16.68 8.02
C LEU A 67 -3.60 17.33 9.23
N GLY A 68 -4.11 18.50 9.63
CA GLY A 68 -3.65 19.21 10.81
C GLY A 68 -4.18 18.61 12.12
N PRO A 69 -3.52 18.92 13.25
CA PRO A 69 -3.94 18.47 14.59
C PRO A 69 -5.26 19.10 15.06
N ASP A 70 -5.69 20.18 14.40
CA ASP A 70 -6.99 20.85 14.60
C ASP A 70 -8.14 20.18 13.83
N GLY A 71 -7.86 19.14 13.04
CA GLY A 71 -8.83 18.48 12.18
C GLY A 71 -9.12 19.21 10.88
N ASN A 72 -8.40 20.30 10.59
CA ASN A 72 -8.45 20.99 9.30
C ASN A 72 -7.43 20.39 8.34
N VAL A 73 -7.65 20.52 7.04
CA VAL A 73 -6.64 20.14 6.04
C VAL A 73 -5.81 21.37 5.71
N TRP A 74 -4.52 21.29 6.01
CA TRP A 74 -3.53 22.34 5.74
C TRP A 74 -2.97 22.17 4.34
N PHE A 75 -2.76 23.28 3.65
CA PHE A 75 -2.30 23.29 2.27
C PHE A 75 -1.20 24.32 2.03
N THR A 76 -0.28 24.00 1.12
CA THR A 76 0.60 24.99 0.50
C THR A 76 -0.06 25.54 -0.74
N ALA A 77 0.21 26.81 -1.06
CA ALA A 77 -0.27 27.47 -2.26
C ALA A 77 0.70 28.57 -2.66
N SER A 78 0.72 28.93 -3.94
CA SER A 78 1.49 30.06 -4.44
C SER A 78 0.99 31.36 -3.83
N ALA A 79 1.94 32.23 -3.50
CA ALA A 79 1.61 33.55 -3.00
C ALA A 79 1.14 34.44 -4.16
N ALA A 80 -0.14 34.38 -4.51
CA ALA A 80 -0.72 35.27 -5.51
C ALA A 80 -0.36 36.72 -5.17
N SER A 81 -0.18 37.57 -6.18
CA SER A 81 0.11 39.00 -6.02
C SER A 81 -1.01 39.82 -5.31
N GLY A 82 -2.02 39.15 -4.74
CA GLY A 82 -3.12 39.67 -3.93
C GLY A 82 -3.27 39.10 -2.52
N GLY A 83 -2.35 38.24 -2.02
CA GLY A 83 -2.31 37.82 -0.61
C GLY A 83 -2.95 36.48 -0.25
N GLY A 84 -3.22 35.61 -1.23
CA GLY A 84 -3.36 34.18 -0.96
C GLY A 84 -2.00 33.52 -0.83
N GLY A 85 -1.92 32.42 -0.11
CA GLY A 85 -0.68 31.71 0.21
C GLY A 85 -1.04 30.42 0.94
N PRO A 86 -0.12 29.82 1.70
CA PRO A 86 -0.45 28.64 2.49
C PRO A 86 -1.61 28.90 3.47
N GLY A 87 -2.37 27.87 3.78
CA GLY A 87 -3.63 28.01 4.51
C GLY A 87 -4.15 26.68 5.05
N PHE A 88 -5.39 26.71 5.53
CA PHE A 88 -6.13 25.51 5.87
C PHE A 88 -7.59 25.61 5.41
N ILE A 89 -8.19 24.46 5.15
CA ILE A 89 -9.61 24.31 4.87
C ILE A 89 -10.25 23.47 5.98
N ALA A 90 -11.32 24.01 6.56
CA ALA A 90 -12.09 23.32 7.59
C ALA A 90 -13.03 22.26 6.98
N PRO A 91 -13.47 21.25 7.75
CA PRO A 91 -14.38 20.22 7.25
C PRO A 91 -15.70 20.73 6.66
N ASN A 92 -16.12 21.94 7.00
CA ASN A 92 -17.30 22.59 6.43
C ASN A 92 -17.04 23.28 5.07
N GLY A 93 -15.78 23.33 4.60
CA GLY A 93 -15.36 23.97 3.36
C GLY A 93 -14.81 25.38 3.51
N ASP A 94 -14.71 25.91 4.73
CA ASP A 94 -14.21 27.27 4.94
C ASP A 94 -12.68 27.32 4.78
N ILE A 95 -12.22 28.06 3.77
CA ILE A 95 -10.79 28.31 3.50
C ILE A 95 -10.31 29.53 4.28
N THR A 96 -9.19 29.36 4.99
CA THR A 96 -8.47 30.41 5.71
C THR A 96 -7.00 30.44 5.27
N PHE A 97 -6.51 31.62 4.88
CA PHE A 97 -5.10 31.83 4.53
C PHE A 97 -4.29 32.31 5.72
N VAL A 98 -3.04 31.86 5.82
CA VAL A 98 -2.09 32.27 6.86
C VAL A 98 -0.85 32.90 6.22
N SER A 99 -0.26 33.90 6.89
CA SER A 99 0.91 34.62 6.37
C SER A 99 2.22 33.90 6.67
N ILE A 100 2.37 32.68 6.14
CA ILE A 100 3.59 31.88 6.25
C ILE A 100 4.13 31.54 4.86
N ALA A 101 5.44 31.35 4.74
CA ALA A 101 6.10 30.93 3.50
C ALA A 101 6.47 29.44 3.60
N ALA A 102 5.44 28.57 3.65
CA ALA A 102 5.57 27.13 3.80
C ALA A 102 5.55 26.41 2.45
N TYR A 103 6.42 25.39 2.29
CA TYR A 103 6.48 24.54 1.11
C TYR A 103 6.22 23.05 1.40
N ALA A 104 6.37 22.63 2.66
CA ALA A 104 6.00 21.31 3.12
C ALA A 104 5.53 21.38 4.57
N TYR A 105 4.57 20.53 4.94
CA TYR A 105 4.04 20.43 6.28
C TYR A 105 4.21 19.03 6.85
N ALA A 106 4.27 18.94 8.18
CA ALA A 106 4.08 17.72 8.93
C ALA A 106 3.47 18.01 10.30
N VAL A 107 2.76 17.05 10.87
CA VAL A 107 2.42 17.10 12.30
C VAL A 107 3.61 16.55 13.08
N GLY A 108 4.19 17.41 13.93
CA GLY A 108 5.36 17.06 14.72
C GLY A 108 5.05 16.10 15.87
N PRO A 109 6.09 15.55 16.52
CA PRO A 109 5.93 14.65 17.67
C PRO A 109 5.26 15.31 18.89
N ASP A 110 5.23 16.64 18.92
CA ASP A 110 4.57 17.44 19.96
C ASP A 110 3.10 17.76 19.63
N GLY A 111 2.57 17.19 18.54
CA GLY A 111 1.19 17.40 18.10
C GLY A 111 0.93 18.78 17.48
N ASN A 112 1.97 19.60 17.27
CA ASN A 112 1.85 20.87 16.57
C ASN A 112 2.07 20.69 15.07
N LEU A 113 1.62 21.67 14.28
CA LEU A 113 1.98 21.74 12.88
C LEU A 113 3.41 22.28 12.76
N TRP A 114 4.21 21.65 11.92
CA TRP A 114 5.55 22.06 11.55
C TRP A 114 5.62 22.24 10.04
N TYR A 115 6.45 23.18 9.60
CA TYR A 115 6.68 23.40 8.18
C TYR A 115 8.12 23.74 7.86
N LEU A 116 8.52 23.38 6.64
CA LEU A 116 9.72 23.91 6.01
C LEU A 116 9.35 25.19 5.25
N GLY A 117 10.12 26.26 5.47
CA GLY A 117 9.87 27.55 4.86
C GLY A 117 11.13 28.33 4.48
N SER A 118 10.93 29.44 3.75
CA SER A 118 12.01 30.33 3.29
C SER A 118 11.85 31.74 3.85
N THR A 119 12.98 32.38 4.16
CA THR A 119 13.06 33.79 4.56
C THR A 119 13.36 34.74 3.40
N GLY A 120 13.37 34.24 2.15
CA GLY A 120 13.55 35.07 0.95
C GLY A 120 15.00 35.41 0.57
N GLN A 121 16.00 34.83 1.25
CA GLN A 121 17.44 35.04 0.94
C GLN A 121 18.26 33.74 0.88
N GLY A 122 17.65 32.63 0.44
CA GLY A 122 18.33 31.32 0.42
C GLY A 122 18.61 30.75 1.81
N SER A 123 17.93 31.26 2.85
CA SER A 123 17.95 30.71 4.21
C SER A 123 16.64 30.00 4.50
N HIS A 124 16.73 28.73 4.85
CA HIS A 124 15.60 27.82 5.10
C HIS A 124 15.38 27.64 6.58
N ARG A 125 14.12 27.51 6.97
CA ARG A 125 13.70 27.33 8.36
C ARG A 125 12.82 26.10 8.50
N LEU A 126 13.03 25.39 9.61
CA LEU A 126 12.05 24.46 10.15
C LEU A 126 11.30 25.21 11.24
N VAL A 127 10.00 25.42 11.03
CA VAL A 127 9.19 26.29 11.89
C VAL A 127 8.10 25.46 12.54
N ARG A 128 8.00 25.56 13.86
CA ARG A 128 6.84 25.09 14.62
C ARG A 128 5.82 26.20 14.69
N THR A 129 4.56 25.88 14.37
CA THR A 129 3.45 26.84 14.44
C THR A 129 2.30 26.29 15.28
N ASP A 130 1.52 27.19 15.86
CA ASP A 130 0.17 26.82 16.31
C ASP A 130 -0.79 26.73 15.11
N THR A 131 -2.02 26.29 15.38
CA THR A 131 -3.06 26.09 14.37
C THR A 131 -3.66 27.41 13.83
N SER A 132 -3.20 28.56 14.33
CA SER A 132 -3.55 29.87 13.76
C SER A 132 -2.47 30.40 12.80
N GLY A 133 -1.37 29.67 12.63
CA GLY A 133 -0.22 30.10 11.83
C GLY A 133 0.78 30.96 12.62
N GLN A 134 0.67 31.06 13.96
CA GLN A 134 1.68 31.76 14.75
C GLN A 134 2.90 30.89 15.01
N THR A 135 4.08 31.45 14.71
CA THR A 135 5.37 30.83 15.00
C THR A 135 5.59 30.65 16.50
N LEU A 136 5.72 29.38 16.92
CA LEU A 136 6.07 28.97 18.28
C LEU A 136 7.56 28.73 18.45
N ALA A 137 8.26 28.30 17.39
CA ALA A 137 9.71 28.14 17.36
C ALA A 137 10.21 28.17 15.91
N ASP A 138 11.44 28.66 15.70
CA ASP A 138 12.08 28.79 14.40
C ASP A 138 13.53 28.28 14.50
N PHE A 139 13.87 27.33 13.64
CA PHE A 139 15.20 26.74 13.57
C PHE A 139 15.76 26.86 12.15
N PRO A 140 17.08 27.01 11.97
CA PRO A 140 17.69 26.89 10.65
C PRO A 140 17.42 25.50 10.05
N ALA A 141 17.40 25.41 8.72
CA ALA A 141 17.31 24.17 7.96
C ALA A 141 18.29 24.21 6.77
N LEU A 142 18.66 23.04 6.23
CA LEU A 142 19.73 22.92 5.23
C LEU A 142 19.27 23.10 3.76
N SER A 143 18.01 22.85 3.41
CA SER A 143 17.59 22.88 2.00
C SER A 143 16.08 22.88 1.76
N LEU A 144 15.72 22.92 0.47
CA LEU A 144 14.57 23.61 -0.11
C LEU A 144 13.44 22.76 -0.70
N ASP A 145 13.61 21.48 -0.99
CA ASP A 145 12.58 20.80 -1.78
C ASP A 145 12.37 19.34 -1.35
N GLY A 146 11.09 18.97 -1.34
CA GLY A 146 10.62 17.66 -0.91
C GLY A 146 9.68 17.73 0.28
N GLU A 147 9.13 16.58 0.62
CA GLU A 147 8.20 16.43 1.74
C GLU A 147 8.98 16.45 3.08
N LEU A 148 8.27 16.72 4.16
CA LEU A 148 8.78 16.67 5.53
C LEU A 148 8.19 15.44 6.21
N VAL A 149 9.04 14.50 6.65
CA VAL A 149 8.59 13.28 7.32
C VAL A 149 9.01 13.31 8.79
N VAL A 150 8.16 12.82 9.69
CA VAL A 150 8.52 12.60 11.09
C VAL A 150 8.86 11.12 11.27
N GLY A 151 10.10 10.84 11.67
CA GLY A 151 10.56 9.48 11.94
C GLY A 151 10.02 8.94 13.26
N ALA A 152 10.07 7.61 13.43
CA ALA A 152 9.65 6.96 14.68
C ALA A 152 10.53 7.37 15.88
N ASP A 153 11.72 7.88 15.61
CA ASP A 153 12.63 8.50 16.57
C ASP A 153 12.20 9.90 17.05
N GLY A 154 11.07 10.41 16.54
CA GLY A 154 10.52 11.72 16.87
C GLY A 154 11.29 12.88 16.26
N ASN A 155 12.10 12.65 15.23
CA ASN A 155 12.85 13.70 14.55
C ASN A 155 12.31 13.95 13.14
N PHE A 156 12.63 15.11 12.60
CA PHE A 156 12.26 15.51 11.26
C PHE A 156 13.29 15.01 10.27
N TRP A 157 12.81 14.41 9.20
CA TRP A 157 13.60 13.84 8.12
C TRP A 157 13.20 14.49 6.81
N TYR A 158 14.20 15.01 6.09
CA TYR A 158 14.02 15.69 4.82
C TYR A 158 15.31 15.59 3.99
N ARG A 159 15.28 16.05 2.74
CA ARG A 159 16.45 16.00 1.85
C ARG A 159 17.16 17.34 1.75
N THR A 160 18.46 17.28 1.48
CA THR A 160 19.25 18.43 1.05
C THR A 160 19.80 18.22 -0.35
N ARG A 161 19.86 19.28 -1.16
CA ARG A 161 20.53 19.29 -2.48
C ARG A 161 22.04 19.13 -2.37
N THR A 162 22.62 19.55 -1.26
CA THR A 162 24.07 19.56 -1.05
C THR A 162 24.36 19.10 0.37
N GLY A 163 24.72 17.83 0.49
CA GLY A 163 25.10 17.18 1.73
C GLY A 163 26.46 16.49 1.58
N CYS A 164 26.46 15.19 1.75
CA CYS A 164 27.65 14.35 1.77
C CYS A 164 28.40 14.44 0.45
N SER A 165 29.67 14.85 0.48
CA SER A 165 30.51 15.01 -0.71
C SER A 165 29.90 15.88 -1.83
N GLY A 166 29.03 16.83 -1.46
CA GLY A 166 28.35 17.72 -2.39
C GLY A 166 27.17 17.09 -3.16
N GLN A 167 26.77 15.86 -2.82
CA GLN A 167 25.62 15.18 -3.41
C GLN A 167 24.34 15.43 -2.61
N PRO A 168 23.15 15.17 -3.19
CA PRO A 168 21.92 15.06 -2.43
C PRO A 168 22.06 14.10 -1.25
N SER A 169 21.42 14.41 -0.11
CA SER A 169 21.52 13.57 1.10
C SER A 169 20.28 13.70 1.97
N LEU A 170 20.09 12.74 2.88
CA LEU A 170 19.10 12.86 3.94
C LEU A 170 19.61 13.75 5.06
N VAL A 171 18.67 14.43 5.72
CA VAL A 171 18.90 15.27 6.88
C VAL A 171 17.96 14.83 7.97
N ARG A 172 18.52 14.59 9.15
CA ARG A 172 17.80 14.36 10.40
C ARG A 172 17.91 15.62 11.26
N GLN A 173 16.79 16.22 11.61
CA GLN A 173 16.72 17.41 12.45
C GLN A 173 15.86 17.15 13.69
N THR A 174 16.41 17.41 14.87
CA THR A 174 15.65 17.29 16.12
C THR A 174 14.64 18.43 16.27
N PRO A 175 13.55 18.24 17.06
CA PRO A 175 12.62 19.33 17.40
C PRO A 175 13.28 20.51 18.14
N THR A 176 14.50 20.34 18.63
CA THR A 176 15.32 21.39 19.24
C THR A 176 16.27 22.10 18.27
N GLY A 177 16.26 21.72 16.99
CA GLY A 177 17.05 22.37 15.93
C GLY A 177 18.44 21.80 15.68
N VAL A 178 18.83 20.69 16.33
CA VAL A 178 20.09 19.99 16.02
C VAL A 178 19.95 19.28 14.68
N ILE A 179 20.83 19.61 13.73
CA ILE A 179 20.85 19.08 12.36
C ILE A 179 21.97 18.05 12.21
N THR A 180 21.67 16.92 11.58
CA THR A 180 22.64 15.88 11.20
C THR A 180 22.40 15.49 9.75
N THR A 181 23.43 15.64 8.90
CA THR A 181 23.39 15.09 7.54
C THR A 181 23.72 13.61 7.59
N VAL A 182 22.86 12.77 7.01
CA VAL A 182 22.98 11.32 7.03
C VAL A 182 23.54 10.86 5.68
N CYS A 183 24.72 10.26 5.72
CA CYS A 183 25.46 9.83 4.54
C CYS A 183 25.39 8.32 4.39
N ASP A 184 25.13 7.83 3.18
CA ASP A 184 25.38 6.41 2.85
C ASP A 184 26.88 6.10 2.99
N PRO A 185 27.28 5.15 3.86
CA PRO A 185 28.68 4.73 3.98
C PRO A 185 29.27 4.17 2.67
N SER A 186 28.43 3.59 1.80
CA SER A 186 28.86 3.01 0.52
C SER A 186 28.98 4.06 -0.60
N GLY A 187 28.32 5.21 -0.44
CA GLY A 187 28.27 6.29 -1.41
C GLY A 187 27.44 6.00 -2.67
N ASN A 188 26.68 4.89 -2.70
CA ASN A 188 25.92 4.44 -3.87
C ASN A 188 24.44 4.79 -3.79
N LEU A 189 23.90 5.02 -2.59
CA LEU A 189 22.52 5.39 -2.35
C LEU A 189 22.44 6.91 -2.21
N VAL A 190 22.34 7.56 -3.37
CA VAL A 190 22.13 9.01 -3.45
C VAL A 190 20.63 9.24 -3.56
N PRO A 191 20.00 9.89 -2.56
CA PRO A 191 18.61 10.33 -2.68
C PRO A 191 18.41 11.14 -3.97
N ASP A 192 17.25 11.01 -4.61
CA ASP A 192 16.96 11.77 -5.83
C ASP A 192 17.21 13.27 -5.63
N ASP A 193 17.77 13.91 -6.65
CA ASP A 193 18.03 15.35 -6.61
C ASP A 193 16.70 16.12 -6.50
N PRO A 194 16.52 16.94 -5.45
CA PRO A 194 15.27 17.67 -5.21
C PRO A 194 14.84 18.60 -6.35
N ARG A 195 15.73 18.92 -7.30
CA ARG A 195 15.42 19.69 -8.51
C ARG A 195 14.53 18.94 -9.50
N PHE A 196 14.46 17.62 -9.41
CA PHE A 196 13.52 16.82 -10.20
C PHE A 196 12.27 16.66 -9.34
N ASP A 197 11.14 17.14 -9.87
CA ASP A 197 9.87 17.29 -9.14
C ASP A 197 9.55 16.06 -8.29
N ARG A 198 9.75 16.22 -6.98
CA ARG A 198 9.34 15.31 -5.89
C ARG A 198 10.04 13.97 -5.88
N GLY A 199 11.16 13.86 -5.16
CA GLY A 199 11.51 12.55 -4.62
C GLY A 199 10.47 12.14 -3.57
N ALA A 200 10.08 10.88 -3.53
CA ALA A 200 9.07 10.42 -2.59
C ALA A 200 9.73 9.95 -1.29
N HIS A 201 9.19 10.31 -0.13
CA HIS A 201 9.62 9.71 1.13
C HIS A 201 8.49 9.57 2.14
N ALA A 202 8.46 8.45 2.84
CA ALA A 202 7.43 8.15 3.83
C ALA A 202 8.01 7.40 5.03
N ALA A 203 7.33 7.53 6.16
CA ALA A 203 7.46 6.56 7.23
C ALA A 203 7.04 5.19 6.69
N GLY A 204 7.78 4.16 7.07
CA GLY A 204 7.48 2.77 6.73
C GLY A 204 7.42 1.88 7.97
N PRO A 205 7.32 0.56 7.77
CA PRO A 205 7.26 -0.42 8.84
C PRO A 205 8.45 -0.32 9.80
N ASP A 206 8.25 -0.79 11.03
CA ASP A 206 9.31 -0.99 12.02
C ASP A 206 10.20 0.24 12.31
N GLY A 207 9.62 1.44 12.21
CA GLY A 207 10.33 2.69 12.51
C GLY A 207 11.31 3.14 11.43
N THR A 208 11.16 2.62 10.22
CA THR A 208 11.98 2.99 9.07
C THR A 208 11.42 4.20 8.33
N ILE A 209 12.28 4.86 7.55
CA ILE A 209 11.88 5.79 6.49
C ILE A 209 12.30 5.20 5.15
N TRP A 210 11.42 5.33 4.17
CA TRP A 210 11.59 4.85 2.80
C TRP A 210 11.67 6.04 1.86
N PHE A 211 12.58 6.00 0.90
CA PHE A 211 12.84 7.12 0.01
C PHE A 211 13.34 6.66 -1.36
N THR A 212 13.05 7.45 -2.40
CA THR A 212 13.53 7.18 -3.75
C THR A 212 15.00 7.58 -3.92
N VAL A 213 15.73 6.79 -4.71
CA VAL A 213 17.17 6.96 -4.99
C VAL A 213 17.49 6.92 -6.49
N TRP A 214 18.50 7.69 -6.89
CA TRP A 214 19.01 7.75 -8.26
C TRP A 214 20.39 7.08 -8.33
N ASP A 215 20.50 6.00 -9.09
CA ASP A 215 21.75 5.25 -9.30
C ASP A 215 22.65 5.76 -10.46
N GLY A 216 22.44 6.98 -10.96
CA GLY A 216 23.32 7.61 -11.94
C GLY A 216 23.31 7.01 -13.36
N GLY A 217 22.34 6.16 -13.75
CA GLY A 217 22.27 5.67 -15.13
C GLY A 217 20.92 5.17 -15.64
N THR A 218 20.11 4.52 -14.80
CA THR A 218 18.75 4.05 -15.18
C THR A 218 17.67 4.49 -14.20
N GLY A 219 18.05 4.68 -12.93
CA GLY A 219 17.64 5.80 -12.09
C GLY A 219 16.24 5.77 -11.51
N ASN A 220 15.73 4.62 -11.05
CA ASN A 220 14.52 4.57 -10.24
C ASN A 220 14.62 3.42 -9.22
N GLY A 221 14.94 3.72 -7.97
CA GLY A 221 15.00 2.71 -6.92
C GLY A 221 14.43 3.22 -5.61
N VAL A 222 14.26 2.32 -4.65
CA VAL A 222 13.84 2.66 -3.28
C VAL A 222 14.87 2.17 -2.29
N ALA A 223 15.21 3.02 -1.35
CA ALA A 223 16.03 2.69 -0.20
C ALA A 223 15.25 2.90 1.10
N SER A 224 15.69 2.22 2.16
CA SER A 224 15.15 2.35 3.52
C SER A 224 16.24 2.64 4.53
N ILE A 225 15.89 3.32 5.62
CA ILE A 225 16.77 3.58 6.77
C ILE A 225 16.00 3.37 8.08
N ASP A 226 16.61 2.73 9.07
CA ASP A 226 16.05 2.60 10.42
C ASP A 226 16.33 3.86 11.24
N THR A 227 15.27 4.55 11.66
CA THR A 227 15.40 5.80 12.43
C THR A 227 15.66 5.57 13.91
N LEU A 228 15.35 4.37 14.42
CA LEU A 228 15.50 4.01 15.82
C LEU A 228 16.91 3.51 16.16
N ASP A 229 17.71 3.14 15.15
CA ASP A 229 19.11 2.79 15.34
C ASP A 229 19.92 4.04 15.79
N PRO A 230 20.81 3.92 16.80
CA PRO A 230 21.70 5.01 17.20
C PRO A 230 22.62 5.54 16.09
N ASP A 231 22.92 4.72 15.07
CA ASP A 231 23.64 5.09 13.86
C ASP A 231 22.79 4.77 12.60
N PRO A 232 21.79 5.61 12.28
CA PRO A 232 20.89 5.36 11.15
C PRO A 232 21.65 5.16 9.83
N ALA A 233 22.77 5.87 9.63
CA ALA A 233 23.56 5.78 8.41
C ALA A 233 24.03 4.34 8.11
N ALA A 234 24.38 3.56 9.15
CA ALA A 234 24.81 2.17 9.00
C ALA A 234 23.68 1.22 8.57
N THR A 235 22.43 1.64 8.74
CA THR A 235 21.24 0.83 8.41
C THR A 235 20.69 1.11 7.02
N MET A 236 21.19 2.16 6.35
CA MET A 236 20.74 2.54 5.02
C MET A 236 20.98 1.42 4.02
N ARG A 237 19.93 1.00 3.32
CA ARG A 237 20.00 -0.11 2.36
C ARG A 237 19.14 0.14 1.14
N PHE A 238 19.60 -0.36 -0.01
CA PHE A 238 18.78 -0.52 -1.20
C PHE A 238 17.72 -1.58 -0.95
N VAL A 239 16.51 -1.34 -1.42
CA VAL A 239 15.40 -2.29 -1.26
C VAL A 239 14.97 -2.89 -2.60
N ALA A 240 14.70 -2.06 -3.60
CA ALA A 240 14.24 -2.55 -4.90
C ALA A 240 14.48 -1.55 -6.04
N ASP A 241 14.67 -2.11 -7.23
CA ASP A 241 14.54 -1.39 -8.49
C ASP A 241 13.07 -1.11 -8.79
N LEU A 242 12.79 0.07 -9.32
CA LEU A 242 11.46 0.48 -9.78
C LEU A 242 11.40 0.46 -11.31
N PRO A 243 10.24 0.15 -11.90
CA PRO A 243 10.05 0.13 -13.35
C PRO A 243 10.23 1.52 -13.99
N THR A 244 9.88 2.57 -13.25
CA THR A 244 10.05 3.96 -13.64
C THR A 244 10.02 4.84 -12.38
N ARG A 245 10.11 6.15 -12.57
CA ARG A 245 10.20 7.13 -11.49
C ARG A 245 8.94 7.12 -10.65
N ALA A 246 9.10 7.02 -9.33
CA ALA A 246 7.99 7.15 -8.41
C ALA A 246 7.73 8.64 -8.10
N ASN A 247 6.45 9.04 -8.07
CA ASN A 247 6.02 10.40 -7.73
C ASN A 247 5.74 10.56 -6.23
N SER A 248 5.14 9.53 -5.61
CA SER A 248 4.79 9.51 -4.18
C SER A 248 4.90 8.08 -3.65
N ILE A 249 5.09 7.95 -2.33
CA ILE A 249 5.20 6.70 -1.60
C ILE A 249 4.47 6.82 -0.27
N VAL A 250 3.72 5.79 0.14
CA VAL A 250 3.05 5.75 1.45
C VAL A 250 3.08 4.34 2.01
N GLN A 251 3.14 4.17 3.32
CA GLN A 251 2.92 2.86 3.93
C GLN A 251 1.43 2.51 3.81
N GLY A 252 1.14 1.41 3.13
CA GLY A 252 -0.20 0.87 3.03
C GLY A 252 -0.67 0.21 4.34
N PRO A 253 -1.99 0.02 4.49
CA PRO A 253 -2.55 -0.71 5.63
C PRO A 253 -2.20 -2.20 5.62
N ASP A 254 -1.68 -2.69 4.52
CA ASP A 254 -1.05 -4.00 4.40
C ASP A 254 0.42 -3.99 4.79
N GLY A 255 0.96 -2.94 5.42
CA GLY A 255 2.36 -2.85 5.83
C GLY A 255 3.37 -2.83 4.69
N ASN A 256 2.94 -2.86 3.43
CA ASN A 256 3.81 -2.71 2.28
C ASN A 256 3.89 -1.22 1.92
N MET A 257 4.91 -0.84 1.16
CA MET A 257 4.99 0.51 0.61
C MET A 257 4.21 0.58 -0.70
N TRP A 258 3.41 1.62 -0.89
CA TRP A 258 2.62 1.86 -2.09
C TRP A 258 3.14 3.07 -2.83
N LEU A 259 3.30 2.94 -4.14
CA LEU A 259 3.96 3.93 -5.00
C LEU A 259 3.04 4.37 -6.14
N THR A 260 3.14 5.64 -6.50
CA THR A 260 2.64 6.16 -7.78
C THR A 260 3.79 6.31 -8.75
N TYR A 261 3.57 6.05 -10.04
CA TYR A 261 4.62 6.14 -11.05
C TYR A 261 4.34 7.25 -12.07
N ASP A 262 5.37 8.03 -12.40
CA ASP A 262 5.24 9.11 -13.37
C ASP A 262 5.03 8.58 -14.80
N LEU A 263 4.28 9.34 -15.60
CA LEU A 263 4.00 9.10 -17.02
C LEU A 263 3.52 7.66 -17.35
N THR A 264 2.87 7.00 -16.41
CA THR A 264 2.26 5.67 -16.59
C THR A 264 0.85 5.63 -16.02
N THR A 265 0.12 4.55 -16.28
CA THR A 265 -1.13 4.23 -15.58
C THR A 265 -0.87 3.26 -14.40
N LEU A 266 0.39 3.16 -13.94
CA LEU A 266 0.80 2.17 -12.97
C LEU A 266 0.84 2.75 -11.56
N ILE A 267 0.47 1.91 -10.60
CA ILE A 267 0.84 2.04 -9.20
C ILE A 267 1.64 0.80 -8.78
N GLY A 268 2.46 0.95 -7.75
CA GLY A 268 3.35 -0.09 -7.25
C GLY A 268 2.99 -0.48 -5.83
N ARG A 269 3.16 -1.76 -5.51
CA ARG A 269 3.25 -2.29 -4.16
C ARG A 269 4.63 -2.88 -3.98
N LEU A 270 5.35 -2.41 -2.98
CA LEU A 270 6.71 -2.80 -2.66
C LEU A 270 6.74 -3.43 -1.27
N SER A 271 7.13 -4.70 -1.22
CA SER A 271 7.30 -5.38 0.06
C SER A 271 8.52 -4.89 0.84
N PRO A 272 8.50 -5.03 2.18
CA PRO A 272 9.68 -4.77 3.02
C PRO A 272 10.95 -5.52 2.56
N SER A 273 10.77 -6.66 1.89
CA SER A 273 11.84 -7.51 1.35
C SER A 273 12.30 -7.16 -0.06
N GLY A 274 11.72 -6.14 -0.71
CA GLY A 274 12.16 -5.67 -2.03
C GLY A 274 11.38 -6.22 -3.23
N THR A 275 10.23 -6.88 -3.03
CA THR A 275 9.40 -7.36 -4.15
C THR A 275 8.46 -6.25 -4.62
N VAL A 276 8.58 -5.85 -5.89
CA VAL A 276 7.69 -4.88 -6.54
C VAL A 276 6.64 -5.59 -7.39
N THR A 277 5.37 -5.41 -7.04
CA THR A 277 4.22 -5.74 -7.89
C THR A 277 3.63 -4.45 -8.46
N THR A 278 3.27 -4.44 -9.74
CA THR A 278 2.64 -3.27 -10.38
C THR A 278 1.20 -3.56 -10.77
N PHE A 279 0.33 -2.57 -10.57
CA PHE A 279 -1.08 -2.61 -10.93
C PHE A 279 -1.38 -1.49 -11.91
N ARG A 280 -2.26 -1.76 -12.88
CA ARG A 280 -2.77 -0.73 -13.77
C ARG A 280 -4.05 -0.15 -13.18
N LEU A 281 -4.18 1.17 -13.18
CA LEU A 281 -5.46 1.82 -12.93
C LEU A 281 -6.40 1.52 -14.11
N ASP A 282 -7.64 1.13 -13.81
CA ASP A 282 -8.62 0.64 -14.79
C ASP A 282 -9.14 1.71 -15.75
N SER A 283 -8.76 2.98 -15.53
CA SER A 283 -9.10 4.10 -16.41
C SER A 283 -7.89 4.49 -17.28
N SER A 284 -8.04 4.35 -18.59
CA SER A 284 -7.07 4.87 -19.59
C SER A 284 -6.93 6.40 -19.57
N GLU A 285 -7.70 7.08 -18.72
CA GLU A 285 -7.69 8.52 -18.54
C GLU A 285 -6.69 8.96 -17.46
N LEU A 286 -6.33 8.10 -16.50
CA LEU A 286 -5.37 8.41 -15.43
C LEU A 286 -3.94 8.03 -15.86
N THR A 287 -3.24 8.96 -16.51
CA THR A 287 -1.94 8.67 -17.18
C THR A 287 -0.71 9.18 -16.45
N SER A 288 -0.87 9.77 -15.26
CA SER A 288 0.22 10.13 -14.36
C SER A 288 -0.31 10.21 -12.92
N PRO A 289 -0.40 9.08 -12.20
CA PRO A 289 -0.58 9.04 -10.76
C PRO A 289 0.47 9.91 -10.07
N ARG A 290 0.02 10.88 -9.29
CA ARG A 290 0.86 11.91 -8.66
C ARG A 290 1.06 11.63 -7.21
N ASP A 291 -0.03 11.50 -6.48
CA ASP A 291 0.01 11.39 -5.03
C ASP A 291 -0.90 10.28 -4.56
N ILE A 292 -0.56 9.69 -3.41
CA ILE A 292 -1.26 8.57 -2.83
C ILE A 292 -1.38 8.74 -1.31
N ALA A 293 -2.57 8.51 -0.78
CA ALA A 293 -2.83 8.58 0.65
C ALA A 293 -3.64 7.37 1.13
N VAL A 294 -3.44 6.98 2.38
CA VAL A 294 -4.30 6.02 3.07
C VAL A 294 -5.49 6.76 3.65
N GLY A 295 -6.69 6.37 3.24
CA GLY A 295 -7.94 6.88 3.82
C GLY A 295 -8.22 6.31 5.19
N THR A 296 -9.13 6.95 5.92
CA THR A 296 -9.51 6.52 7.29
C THR A 296 -10.11 5.11 7.36
N SER A 297 -10.62 4.59 6.24
CA SER A 297 -11.11 3.21 6.09
C SER A 297 -10.02 2.16 5.84
N GLY A 298 -8.77 2.58 5.58
CA GLY A 298 -7.71 1.68 5.12
C GLY A 298 -7.69 1.45 3.60
N ASP A 299 -8.42 2.23 2.82
CA ASP A 299 -8.28 2.21 1.36
C ASP A 299 -7.19 3.18 0.93
N LEU A 300 -6.47 2.87 -0.14
CA LEU A 300 -5.56 3.84 -0.76
C LEU A 300 -6.35 4.72 -1.73
N TRP A 301 -5.98 5.98 -1.81
CA TRP A 301 -6.59 6.95 -2.71
C TRP A 301 -5.49 7.64 -3.50
N ILE A 302 -5.70 7.79 -4.80
CA ILE A 302 -4.69 8.25 -5.75
C ILE A 302 -5.20 9.50 -6.45
N ALA A 303 -4.45 10.59 -6.35
CA ALA A 303 -4.64 11.74 -7.23
C ALA A 303 -3.81 11.53 -8.51
N ALA A 304 -4.43 11.72 -9.67
CA ALA A 304 -3.74 11.55 -10.95
C ALA A 304 -4.07 12.65 -11.97
N PHE A 305 -3.07 13.01 -12.78
CA PHE A 305 -3.27 13.83 -13.96
C PHE A 305 -3.86 13.01 -15.11
N GLY A 306 -4.65 13.71 -15.93
CA GLY A 306 -5.07 13.24 -17.24
C GLY A 306 -3.94 13.26 -18.27
N SER A 307 -4.19 12.75 -19.46
CA SER A 307 -3.23 12.84 -20.57
C SER A 307 -3.12 14.27 -21.10
N SER A 308 -1.98 14.64 -21.67
CA SER A 308 -1.72 15.96 -22.31
C SER A 308 -2.64 16.29 -23.50
N ARG A 309 -3.58 15.41 -23.87
CA ARG A 309 -4.64 15.71 -24.83
C ARG A 309 -5.75 16.45 -24.10
N GLN A 310 -6.07 17.65 -24.59
CA GLN A 310 -7.02 18.65 -24.08
C GLN A 310 -8.45 18.16 -23.74
N ASP A 311 -8.77 16.88 -23.96
CA ASP A 311 -10.10 16.27 -23.81
C ASP A 311 -10.21 15.23 -22.67
N ARG A 312 -9.17 15.06 -21.83
CA ARG A 312 -9.14 14.01 -20.78
C ARG A 312 -8.81 14.57 -19.39
N PRO A 313 -9.80 14.82 -18.52
CA PRO A 313 -9.55 15.32 -17.17
C PRO A 313 -8.79 14.30 -16.32
N GLY A 314 -7.99 14.77 -15.35
CA GLY A 314 -7.45 13.91 -14.30
C GLY A 314 -8.56 13.36 -13.41
N GLY A 315 -8.18 12.61 -12.37
CA GLY A 315 -9.17 12.03 -11.47
C GLY A 315 -8.59 11.55 -10.15
N ILE A 316 -9.50 11.07 -9.32
CA ILE A 316 -9.19 10.34 -8.09
C ILE A 316 -9.46 8.87 -8.34
N GLY A 317 -8.43 8.04 -8.18
CA GLY A 317 -8.57 6.59 -8.09
C GLY A 317 -8.67 6.13 -6.64
N ARG A 318 -9.30 5.00 -6.40
CA ARG A 318 -9.35 4.33 -5.09
C ARG A 318 -8.90 2.88 -5.24
N VAL A 319 -8.06 2.45 -4.32
CA VAL A 319 -7.70 1.06 -4.15
C VAL A 319 -8.23 0.58 -2.82
N SER A 320 -9.32 -0.17 -2.85
CA SER A 320 -9.97 -0.62 -1.62
C SER A 320 -9.39 -1.93 -1.13
N MET A 321 -9.05 -1.99 0.15
CA MET A 321 -8.69 -3.23 0.83
C MET A 321 -9.95 -3.83 1.46
N GLY A 322 -10.67 -4.66 0.73
CA GLY A 322 -11.84 -5.34 1.30
C GLY A 322 -12.83 -5.91 0.30
N ALA A 323 -13.43 -7.03 0.73
CA ALA A 323 -14.38 -7.89 0.03
C ALA A 323 -13.90 -8.38 -1.36
N PRO A 324 -13.55 -9.67 -1.50
CA PRO A 324 -13.28 -10.28 -2.77
C PRO A 324 -14.56 -10.30 -3.62
N GLU A 325 -14.84 -9.23 -4.35
CA GLU A 325 -15.88 -9.23 -5.38
C GLU A 325 -15.23 -9.01 -6.73
N CYS A 326 -15.76 -9.73 -7.71
CA CYS A 326 -15.29 -9.65 -9.07
C CYS A 326 -15.84 -8.37 -9.72
N ASN A 327 -15.00 -7.35 -9.84
CA ASN A 327 -15.36 -6.09 -10.51
C ASN A 327 -15.18 -6.13 -12.04
N THR A 328 -14.86 -7.30 -12.63
CA THR A 328 -14.76 -7.38 -14.10
C THR A 328 -16.16 -7.52 -14.71
N ALA A 329 -16.52 -6.54 -15.55
CA ALA A 329 -17.69 -6.62 -16.41
C ALA A 329 -17.24 -6.99 -17.84
N PRO A 330 -17.83 -8.04 -18.46
CA PRO A 330 -18.81 -8.96 -17.88
C PRO A 330 -18.15 -9.97 -16.91
N PRO A 331 -18.92 -10.51 -15.94
CA PRO A 331 -18.42 -11.55 -15.04
C PRO A 331 -17.93 -12.78 -15.82
N PRO A 332 -17.05 -13.60 -15.23
CA PRO A 332 -16.60 -14.85 -15.84
C PRO A 332 -17.80 -15.69 -16.32
N ALA A 333 -17.63 -16.38 -17.46
CA ALA A 333 -18.68 -17.24 -17.99
C ALA A 333 -19.14 -18.24 -16.91
N PRO A 334 -20.46 -18.37 -16.67
CA PRO A 334 -20.97 -19.19 -15.57
C PRO A 334 -20.56 -20.65 -15.75
N LEU A 335 -19.95 -21.23 -14.70
CA LEU A 335 -19.57 -22.63 -14.68
C LEU A 335 -20.83 -23.51 -14.56
N ILE A 336 -20.91 -24.56 -15.37
CA ILE A 336 -22.14 -25.35 -15.54
C ILE A 336 -22.59 -26.08 -14.25
N ASP A 337 -21.69 -26.22 -13.26
CA ASP A 337 -21.94 -26.90 -11.99
C ASP A 337 -21.91 -25.96 -10.77
N VAL A 338 -22.05 -24.65 -11.01
CA VAL A 338 -22.21 -23.62 -9.97
C VAL A 338 -23.56 -22.95 -10.18
N PRO A 339 -24.63 -23.42 -9.52
CA PRO A 339 -25.95 -22.83 -9.66
C PRO A 339 -25.99 -21.43 -9.03
N GLU A 340 -26.83 -20.56 -9.59
CA GLU A 340 -27.12 -19.25 -9.02
C GLU A 340 -27.56 -19.36 -7.55
N GLY A 341 -27.02 -18.50 -6.68
CA GLY A 341 -27.29 -18.54 -5.24
C GLY A 341 -26.61 -19.69 -4.49
N ALA A 342 -25.67 -20.40 -5.10
CA ALA A 342 -24.81 -21.33 -4.37
C ALA A 342 -24.10 -20.60 -3.22
N TRP A 343 -24.08 -21.19 -2.01
CA TRP A 343 -23.43 -20.60 -0.83
C TRP A 343 -21.91 -20.38 -0.98
N TYR A 344 -21.31 -20.92 -2.04
CA TYR A 344 -19.91 -20.76 -2.42
C TYR A 344 -19.74 -19.99 -3.74
N GLY A 345 -20.82 -19.41 -4.29
CA GLY A 345 -20.85 -18.72 -5.57
C GLY A 345 -19.87 -17.56 -5.61
N ASP A 346 -19.96 -16.65 -4.65
CA ASP A 346 -19.07 -15.48 -4.53
C ASP A 346 -17.58 -15.89 -4.50
N ALA A 347 -17.27 -16.99 -3.82
CA ALA A 347 -15.92 -17.52 -3.74
C ALA A 347 -15.42 -18.09 -5.07
N VAL A 348 -16.32 -18.69 -5.86
CA VAL A 348 -16.02 -19.16 -7.23
C VAL A 348 -15.80 -17.97 -8.15
N ASP A 349 -16.69 -16.99 -8.13
CA ASP A 349 -16.62 -15.81 -9.00
C ASP A 349 -15.35 -15.02 -8.72
N TRP A 350 -15.03 -14.81 -7.44
CA TRP A 350 -13.77 -14.23 -6.99
C TRP A 350 -12.54 -14.96 -7.54
N GLY A 351 -12.46 -16.28 -7.32
CA GLY A 351 -11.30 -17.04 -7.79
C GLY A 351 -11.17 -17.06 -9.31
N ALA A 352 -12.31 -17.06 -10.03
CA ALA A 352 -12.33 -17.00 -11.49
C ALA A 352 -11.83 -15.64 -11.99
N CYS A 353 -12.26 -14.56 -11.35
CA CYS A 353 -11.87 -13.19 -11.63
C CYS A 353 -10.35 -13.00 -11.57
N HIS A 354 -9.73 -13.52 -10.50
CA HIS A 354 -8.30 -13.35 -10.25
C HIS A 354 -7.45 -14.51 -10.78
N GLY A 355 -8.02 -15.37 -11.63
CA GLY A 355 -7.27 -16.32 -12.43
C GLY A 355 -6.66 -17.51 -11.68
N PHE A 356 -7.03 -17.73 -10.41
CA PHE A 356 -6.54 -18.87 -9.62
C PHE A 356 -7.58 -19.98 -9.43
N LEU A 357 -8.84 -19.77 -9.87
CA LEU A 357 -9.85 -20.82 -9.83
C LEU A 357 -9.47 -21.97 -10.76
N ARG A 358 -9.31 -23.15 -10.17
CA ARG A 358 -9.02 -24.36 -10.92
C ARG A 358 -10.29 -24.98 -11.45
N THR A 359 -10.51 -24.95 -12.76
CA THR A 359 -11.63 -25.66 -13.41
C THR A 359 -11.21 -27.08 -13.84
N ILE A 360 -12.18 -27.97 -14.02
CA ILE A 360 -12.00 -29.30 -14.57
C ILE A 360 -12.67 -29.30 -15.95
N GLY A 361 -11.92 -29.61 -17.00
CA GLY A 361 -12.44 -29.61 -18.37
C GLY A 361 -12.77 -28.22 -18.94
N GLY A 362 -12.39 -27.15 -18.24
CA GLY A 362 -12.60 -25.75 -18.65
C GLY A 362 -13.95 -25.16 -18.26
N ASP A 363 -14.98 -25.98 -18.00
CA ASP A 363 -16.37 -25.53 -17.81
C ASP A 363 -16.97 -25.85 -16.42
N ARG A 364 -16.22 -26.54 -15.55
CA ARG A 364 -16.71 -27.03 -14.24
C ARG A 364 -15.80 -26.67 -13.08
N PHE A 365 -16.38 -26.24 -11.96
CA PHE A 365 -15.68 -26.08 -10.69
C PHE A 365 -15.51 -27.41 -9.93
N ALA A 366 -16.43 -28.35 -10.10
CA ALA A 366 -16.54 -29.61 -9.37
C ALA A 366 -16.62 -29.43 -7.83
N PRO A 367 -17.66 -28.75 -7.30
CA PRO A 367 -17.75 -28.31 -5.90
C PRO A 367 -17.70 -29.45 -4.88
N THR A 368 -18.15 -30.66 -5.28
CA THR A 368 -18.27 -31.82 -4.40
C THR A 368 -17.03 -32.71 -4.38
N LYS A 369 -16.09 -32.54 -5.32
CA LYS A 369 -14.83 -33.30 -5.34
C LYS A 369 -13.93 -32.87 -4.17
N GLU A 370 -13.05 -33.77 -3.75
CA GLU A 370 -12.10 -33.51 -2.68
C GLU A 370 -11.02 -32.53 -3.11
N MET A 371 -10.65 -31.60 -2.23
CA MET A 371 -9.52 -30.70 -2.43
C MET A 371 -8.20 -31.46 -2.24
N LYS A 372 -7.32 -31.41 -3.24
CA LYS A 372 -6.02 -32.08 -3.23
C LYS A 372 -4.90 -31.13 -2.77
N ARG A 373 -3.80 -31.69 -2.26
CA ARG A 373 -2.65 -30.92 -1.71
C ARG A 373 -2.02 -29.99 -2.74
N GLY A 374 -1.68 -30.50 -3.93
CA GLY A 374 -1.12 -29.69 -5.01
C GLY A 374 -2.07 -28.57 -5.46
N GLN A 375 -3.37 -28.86 -5.52
CA GLN A 375 -4.39 -27.87 -5.88
C GLN A 375 -4.48 -26.75 -4.85
N LEU A 376 -4.43 -27.10 -3.56
CA LEU A 376 -4.51 -26.11 -2.49
C LEU A 376 -3.28 -25.20 -2.49
N VAL A 377 -2.06 -25.76 -2.50
CA VAL A 377 -0.84 -24.94 -2.42
C VAL A 377 -0.73 -23.96 -3.57
N GLN A 378 -1.04 -24.41 -4.79
CA GLN A 378 -1.06 -23.53 -5.95
C GLN A 378 -2.12 -22.43 -5.81
N THR A 379 -3.33 -22.77 -5.37
CA THR A 379 -4.41 -21.79 -5.19
C THR A 379 -4.01 -20.72 -4.19
N LEU A 380 -3.43 -21.11 -3.06
CA LEU A 380 -3.00 -20.18 -2.02
C LEU A 380 -1.85 -19.28 -2.49
N TRP A 381 -0.86 -19.83 -3.20
CA TRP A 381 0.26 -19.07 -3.74
C TRP A 381 -0.18 -18.03 -4.78
N GLU A 382 -1.08 -18.38 -5.67
CA GLU A 382 -1.62 -17.44 -6.65
C GLU A 382 -2.52 -16.38 -6.01
N MET A 383 -3.27 -16.75 -4.98
CA MET A 383 -4.12 -15.82 -4.24
C MET A 383 -3.32 -14.67 -3.62
N VAL A 384 -2.05 -14.91 -3.25
CA VAL A 384 -1.09 -13.92 -2.71
C VAL A 384 -0.08 -13.41 -3.74
N ASP A 385 -0.40 -13.52 -5.03
CA ASP A 385 0.41 -13.01 -6.15
C ASP A 385 1.80 -13.66 -6.28
N ARG A 386 1.86 -14.98 -6.12
CA ARG A 386 3.00 -15.82 -6.50
C ARG A 386 4.36 -15.36 -5.93
N PRO A 387 4.48 -15.11 -4.61
CA PRO A 387 5.72 -14.67 -4.00
C PRO A 387 6.87 -15.64 -4.27
N GLY A 388 8.02 -15.10 -4.65
CA GLY A 388 9.21 -15.87 -5.02
C GLY A 388 9.21 -16.44 -6.45
N ALA A 389 8.17 -16.19 -7.26
CA ALA A 389 8.19 -16.56 -8.67
C ALA A 389 9.32 -15.83 -9.42
N THR A 390 10.12 -16.57 -10.18
CA THR A 390 11.14 -15.99 -11.06
C THR A 390 10.74 -16.28 -12.51
N PRO A 391 10.41 -15.25 -13.33
CA PRO A 391 9.97 -15.47 -14.70
C PRO A 391 11.02 -16.24 -15.52
N GLY A 392 10.66 -17.44 -15.98
CA GLY A 392 11.50 -18.25 -16.87
C GLY A 392 12.61 -19.08 -16.21
N SER A 393 12.64 -19.22 -14.88
CA SER A 393 13.50 -20.19 -14.21
C SER A 393 12.70 -21.23 -13.42
N SER A 394 13.16 -22.48 -13.43
CA SER A 394 12.70 -23.49 -12.49
C SER A 394 13.37 -23.25 -11.13
N SER A 395 12.56 -23.17 -10.06
CA SER A 395 13.08 -23.02 -8.70
C SER A 395 13.91 -24.25 -8.29
N PRO A 396 15.03 -24.10 -7.56
CA PRO A 396 15.90 -25.20 -7.18
C PRO A 396 15.34 -26.05 -6.03
N ASN A 397 14.17 -26.70 -6.18
CA ASN A 397 13.55 -27.69 -5.27
C ASN A 397 13.88 -27.57 -3.74
N PRO A 398 13.89 -26.39 -3.07
CA PRO A 398 14.36 -26.27 -1.69
C PRO A 398 13.36 -26.86 -0.68
N HIS A 399 12.14 -27.19 -1.12
CA HIS A 399 11.08 -27.75 -0.27
C HIS A 399 11.41 -29.12 0.37
N GLY A 400 12.38 -29.88 -0.17
CA GLY A 400 12.87 -31.12 0.43
C GLY A 400 11.90 -32.33 0.39
N PHE A 401 10.87 -32.29 -0.46
CA PHE A 401 9.92 -33.40 -0.66
C PHE A 401 10.48 -34.34 -1.73
N THR A 402 10.39 -35.64 -1.50
CA THR A 402 11.06 -36.66 -2.33
C THR A 402 10.29 -37.06 -3.59
N ASP A 403 9.01 -36.69 -3.69
CA ASP A 403 8.08 -37.06 -4.75
C ASP A 403 7.57 -35.85 -5.57
N VAL A 404 8.33 -34.74 -5.55
CA VAL A 404 8.04 -33.53 -6.31
C VAL A 404 9.30 -33.14 -7.08
N ASP A 405 9.16 -33.00 -8.38
CA ASP A 405 10.24 -32.62 -9.29
C ASP A 405 10.19 -31.12 -9.60
N ALA A 406 11.32 -30.52 -9.97
CA ALA A 406 11.41 -29.07 -10.24
C ALA A 406 10.50 -28.60 -11.40
N ASP A 407 10.07 -29.51 -12.28
CA ASP A 407 9.17 -29.24 -13.40
C ASP A 407 7.68 -29.45 -13.03
N ASP A 408 7.37 -29.88 -11.81
CA ASP A 408 5.99 -29.98 -11.35
C ASP A 408 5.33 -28.60 -11.33
N TRP A 409 4.11 -28.53 -11.85
CA TRP A 409 3.34 -27.28 -12.03
C TRP A 409 3.04 -26.48 -10.74
N PHE A 410 3.33 -27.05 -9.57
CA PHE A 410 3.13 -26.46 -8.25
C PHE A 410 4.45 -26.36 -7.47
N ASN A 411 5.60 -26.60 -8.09
CA ASN A 411 6.90 -26.63 -7.42
C ASN A 411 7.22 -25.29 -6.73
N ASP A 412 7.18 -24.18 -7.47
CA ASP A 412 7.45 -22.85 -6.93
C ASP A 412 6.49 -22.49 -5.78
N ALA A 413 5.22 -22.85 -5.93
CA ALA A 413 4.22 -22.67 -4.87
C ALA A 413 4.56 -23.50 -3.62
N LEU A 414 5.09 -24.71 -3.81
CA LEU A 414 5.49 -25.58 -2.72
C LEU A 414 6.75 -25.07 -2.01
N ASP A 415 7.70 -24.50 -2.75
CA ASP A 415 8.89 -23.85 -2.18
C ASP A 415 8.52 -22.67 -1.28
N TRP A 416 7.63 -21.80 -1.77
CA TRP A 416 7.05 -20.73 -0.96
C TRP A 416 6.38 -21.26 0.31
N ALA A 417 5.58 -22.32 0.18
CA ALA A 417 4.83 -22.91 1.28
C ALA A 417 5.74 -23.65 2.29
N ALA A 418 6.87 -24.18 1.84
CA ALA A 418 7.86 -24.87 2.68
C ALA A 418 8.56 -23.90 3.64
N GLY A 419 8.93 -22.70 3.17
CA GLY A 419 9.51 -21.65 4.01
C GLY A 419 8.60 -21.20 5.17
N ARG A 420 7.30 -21.49 5.07
CA ARG A 420 6.27 -21.17 6.08
C ARG A 420 5.77 -22.41 6.85
N GLU A 421 6.35 -23.57 6.60
CA GLU A 421 5.95 -24.86 7.18
C GLU A 421 4.45 -25.18 7.01
N MET A 422 3.84 -24.72 5.92
CA MET A 422 2.39 -24.82 5.72
C MET A 422 1.89 -26.26 5.62
N PHE A 423 2.72 -27.15 5.08
CA PHE A 423 2.38 -28.55 4.84
C PHE A 423 3.31 -29.49 5.60
N THR A 424 2.71 -30.40 6.38
CA THR A 424 3.46 -31.49 7.00
C THR A 424 3.91 -32.52 5.95
N MET A 425 5.16 -32.98 6.10
CA MET A 425 5.75 -34.07 5.34
C MET A 425 5.16 -35.43 5.74
N LEU A 426 4.82 -36.25 4.73
CA LEU A 426 4.26 -37.58 4.94
C LEU A 426 5.38 -38.62 5.08
N PRO A 427 5.08 -39.81 5.64
CA PRO A 427 6.07 -40.89 5.74
C PRO A 427 6.72 -41.17 4.38
N GLY A 428 8.05 -41.23 4.34
CA GLY A 428 8.84 -41.37 3.10
C GLY A 428 9.40 -40.05 2.55
N GLY A 429 9.12 -38.92 3.21
CA GLY A 429 9.56 -37.61 2.74
C GLY A 429 8.61 -36.97 1.71
N GLU A 430 7.39 -37.49 1.60
CA GLU A 430 6.52 -37.23 0.45
C GLU A 430 5.52 -36.10 0.69
N PHE A 431 5.21 -35.33 -0.36
CA PHE A 431 4.14 -34.36 -0.43
C PHE A 431 2.80 -34.98 -0.83
N ARG A 432 2.80 -35.95 -1.75
CA ARG A 432 1.61 -36.61 -2.34
C ARG A 432 0.57 -35.63 -2.88
N GLN A 433 0.90 -34.95 -3.98
CA GLN A 433 0.07 -33.91 -4.60
C GLN A 433 -1.42 -34.26 -4.81
N HIS A 434 -1.74 -35.53 -5.12
CA HIS A 434 -3.12 -36.00 -5.35
C HIS A 434 -3.87 -36.50 -4.10
N ARG A 435 -3.24 -36.46 -2.92
CA ARG A 435 -3.89 -36.82 -1.65
C ARG A 435 -4.88 -35.72 -1.26
N ALA A 436 -6.07 -36.14 -0.83
CA ALA A 436 -7.06 -35.20 -0.30
C ALA A 436 -6.64 -34.67 1.07
N LEU A 437 -6.91 -33.38 1.32
CA LEU A 437 -6.70 -32.78 2.64
C LEU A 437 -7.80 -33.18 3.61
N ARG A 438 -7.39 -33.42 4.86
CA ARG A 438 -8.30 -33.59 6.00
C ARG A 438 -8.58 -32.26 6.69
N ARG A 439 -9.70 -32.13 7.39
CA ARG A 439 -10.14 -30.86 8.01
C ARG A 439 -9.13 -30.24 8.98
N GLY A 440 -8.52 -31.05 9.85
CA GLY A 440 -7.48 -30.56 10.77
C GLY A 440 -6.22 -30.10 10.02
N GLU A 441 -5.83 -30.84 8.98
CA GLU A 441 -4.70 -30.46 8.11
C GLU A 441 -4.97 -29.17 7.35
N PHE A 442 -6.19 -28.99 6.81
CA PHE A 442 -6.59 -27.78 6.11
C PHE A 442 -6.57 -26.54 7.01
N ALA A 443 -7.09 -26.64 8.24
CA ALA A 443 -7.02 -25.56 9.21
C ALA A 443 -5.56 -25.18 9.53
N HIS A 444 -4.68 -26.17 9.68
CA HIS A 444 -3.25 -25.93 9.91
C HIS A 444 -2.58 -25.18 8.75
N VAL A 445 -2.87 -25.57 7.50
CA VAL A 445 -2.32 -24.89 6.32
C VAL A 445 -2.70 -23.40 6.31
N LEU A 446 -3.99 -23.09 6.53
CA LEU A 446 -4.47 -21.69 6.57
C LEU A 446 -3.87 -20.91 7.74
N TRP A 447 -3.75 -21.53 8.91
CA TRP A 447 -3.17 -20.90 10.09
C TRP A 447 -1.68 -20.56 9.92
N ARG A 448 -0.91 -21.49 9.32
CA ARG A 448 0.49 -21.24 8.97
C ARG A 448 0.63 -20.12 7.95
N MET A 449 -0.24 -20.12 6.93
CA MET A 449 -0.30 -19.04 5.95
C MET A 449 -0.56 -17.69 6.60
N ALA A 450 -1.44 -17.65 7.59
CA ALA A 450 -1.81 -16.43 8.31
C ALA A 450 -0.74 -15.93 9.31
N GLY A 451 0.45 -16.54 9.36
CA GLY A 451 1.50 -16.18 10.30
C GLY A 451 1.36 -16.81 11.69
N SER A 452 0.57 -17.88 11.81
CA SER A 452 0.35 -18.65 13.05
C SER A 452 -0.18 -17.84 14.26
N PRO A 453 -1.17 -16.94 14.10
CA PRO A 453 -1.66 -16.11 15.18
C PRO A 453 -2.32 -16.95 16.31
N PRO A 454 -2.23 -16.50 17.58
CA PRO A 454 -2.89 -17.18 18.67
C PRO A 454 -4.41 -16.94 18.63
N ALA A 455 -5.19 -17.94 19.06
CA ALA A 455 -6.61 -17.78 19.33
C ALA A 455 -6.84 -17.24 20.74
N SER A 456 -7.90 -16.46 20.94
CA SER A 456 -8.29 -15.94 22.26
C SER A 456 -8.91 -17.02 23.15
N ARG A 457 -9.45 -18.09 22.54
CA ARG A 457 -10.10 -19.19 23.25
C ARG A 457 -10.06 -20.51 22.47
N PRO A 458 -10.21 -21.66 23.15
CA PRO A 458 -10.35 -22.95 22.47
C PRO A 458 -11.61 -23.03 21.59
N CYS A 459 -11.54 -23.81 20.51
CA CYS A 459 -12.60 -23.98 19.51
C CYS A 459 -13.89 -24.62 20.04
N GLY A 460 -13.84 -25.33 21.18
CA GLY A 460 -14.98 -26.01 21.78
C GLY A 460 -15.42 -27.31 21.07
N TYR A 461 -14.71 -27.76 20.03
CA TYR A 461 -15.01 -29.03 19.36
C TYR A 461 -14.59 -30.22 20.23
N VAL A 462 -15.54 -31.11 20.56
CA VAL A 462 -15.31 -32.24 21.48
C VAL A 462 -14.38 -33.32 20.91
N ASP A 463 -14.14 -33.30 19.60
CA ASP A 463 -13.28 -34.24 18.88
C ASP A 463 -11.93 -33.64 18.45
N VAL A 464 -11.55 -32.51 19.04
CA VAL A 464 -10.25 -31.86 18.87
C VAL A 464 -9.53 -31.85 20.23
N PRO A 465 -8.69 -32.86 20.51
CA PRO A 465 -7.91 -32.89 21.73
C PRO A 465 -6.90 -31.72 21.76
N PRO A 466 -6.68 -31.06 22.90
CA PRO A 466 -5.67 -29.98 23.01
C PRO A 466 -4.25 -30.40 22.62
N SER A 467 -3.93 -31.70 22.72
CA SER A 467 -2.64 -32.26 22.34
C SER A 467 -2.51 -32.56 20.83
N ALA A 468 -3.56 -32.34 20.04
CA ALA A 468 -3.48 -32.54 18.59
C ALA A 468 -2.60 -31.45 17.97
N TRP A 469 -1.71 -31.84 17.06
CA TRP A 469 -0.79 -30.90 16.39
C TRP A 469 -1.48 -29.77 15.60
N TYR A 470 -2.74 -29.96 15.23
CA TYR A 470 -3.57 -28.95 14.56
C TYR A 470 -4.50 -28.19 15.52
N ALA A 471 -4.49 -28.46 16.83
CA ALA A 471 -5.43 -27.85 17.78
C ALA A 471 -5.35 -26.31 17.80
N PRO A 472 -4.16 -25.67 17.89
CA PRO A 472 -4.07 -24.21 17.86
C PRO A 472 -4.65 -23.60 16.57
N ALA A 473 -4.40 -24.25 15.43
CA ALA A 473 -4.95 -23.83 14.15
C ALA A 473 -6.47 -23.97 14.08
N VAL A 474 -7.04 -24.97 14.73
CA VAL A 474 -8.50 -25.13 14.79
C VAL A 474 -9.14 -24.13 15.75
N ASP A 475 -8.48 -23.80 16.86
CA ASP A 475 -8.90 -22.75 17.78
C ASP A 475 -9.02 -21.41 17.04
N TRP A 476 -7.96 -21.03 16.32
CA TRP A 476 -7.95 -19.83 15.48
C TRP A 476 -9.00 -19.91 14.35
N ALA A 477 -9.06 -21.02 13.62
CA ALA A 477 -10.02 -21.16 12.53
C ALA A 477 -11.48 -21.16 13.02
N ALA A 478 -11.76 -21.52 14.28
CA ALA A 478 -13.10 -21.45 14.84
C ALA A 478 -13.47 -20.01 15.22
N GLU A 479 -12.51 -19.24 15.74
CA GLU A 479 -12.66 -17.84 16.08
C GLU A 479 -12.99 -16.97 14.86
N HIS A 480 -12.29 -17.18 13.76
CA HIS A 480 -12.50 -16.47 12.48
C HIS A 480 -13.54 -17.15 11.57
N GLY A 481 -14.25 -18.17 12.06
CA GLY A 481 -15.28 -18.89 11.30
C GLY A 481 -14.76 -19.75 10.14
N LEU A 482 -13.46 -19.89 9.93
CA LEU A 482 -12.81 -20.60 8.82
C LEU A 482 -12.96 -22.13 8.85
N THR A 483 -13.48 -22.72 9.95
CA THR A 483 -13.68 -24.17 10.01
C THR A 483 -14.68 -24.69 8.97
N VAL A 484 -14.37 -25.84 8.37
CA VAL A 484 -15.16 -26.46 7.30
C VAL A 484 -15.99 -27.64 7.81
N THR A 485 -16.88 -27.35 8.76
CA THR A 485 -17.82 -28.32 9.35
C THR A 485 -19.23 -27.74 9.44
N ALA A 486 -20.25 -28.60 9.38
CA ALA A 486 -21.65 -28.22 9.57
C ALA A 486 -22.14 -28.51 11.01
N SER A 487 -21.29 -29.08 11.86
CA SER A 487 -21.62 -29.40 13.25
C SER A 487 -21.12 -28.29 14.18
N ALA A 488 -21.98 -27.85 15.10
CA ALA A 488 -21.64 -26.90 16.14
C ALA A 488 -20.71 -27.47 17.23
N THR A 489 -20.57 -28.80 17.32
CA THR A 489 -19.85 -29.46 18.43
C THR A 489 -18.73 -30.39 17.97
N ARG A 490 -18.63 -30.71 16.68
CA ARG A 490 -17.62 -31.63 16.14
C ARG A 490 -16.99 -31.14 14.83
N LEU A 491 -15.66 -31.09 14.79
CA LEU A 491 -14.92 -30.75 13.57
C LEU A 491 -14.86 -31.92 12.58
N HIS A 492 -14.81 -33.16 13.06
CA HIS A 492 -14.46 -34.36 12.28
C HIS A 492 -13.08 -34.22 11.59
N PRO A 493 -11.98 -34.06 12.35
CA PRO A 493 -10.68 -33.64 11.83
C PRO A 493 -10.09 -34.56 10.75
N LYS A 494 -10.49 -35.84 10.73
CA LYS A 494 -10.03 -36.85 9.76
C LYS A 494 -10.84 -36.90 8.46
N LYS A 495 -11.98 -36.22 8.38
CA LYS A 495 -12.82 -36.17 7.17
C LYS A 495 -12.15 -35.30 6.12
N THR A 496 -12.31 -35.64 4.85
CA THR A 496 -11.74 -34.87 3.74
C THR A 496 -12.52 -33.58 3.49
N VAL A 497 -11.83 -32.57 2.95
CA VAL A 497 -12.40 -31.25 2.60
C VAL A 497 -12.83 -31.26 1.12
N LYS A 498 -14.04 -30.79 0.84
CA LYS A 498 -14.53 -30.61 -0.54
C LYS A 498 -14.02 -29.29 -1.12
N ARG A 499 -13.95 -29.19 -2.45
CA ARG A 499 -13.46 -27.98 -3.15
C ARG A 499 -14.26 -26.73 -2.81
N ALA A 500 -15.60 -26.81 -2.79
CA ALA A 500 -16.44 -25.68 -2.36
C ALA A 500 -16.17 -25.24 -0.91
N GLN A 501 -15.94 -26.21 -0.02
CA GLN A 501 -15.63 -25.92 1.39
C GLN A 501 -14.26 -25.25 1.57
N ALA A 502 -13.26 -25.73 0.83
CA ALA A 502 -11.94 -25.12 0.84
C ALA A 502 -12.01 -23.69 0.31
N LEU A 503 -12.59 -23.48 -0.88
CA LEU A 503 -12.62 -22.17 -1.51
C LEU A 503 -13.42 -21.14 -0.70
N ALA A 504 -14.56 -21.51 -0.12
CA ALA A 504 -15.33 -20.62 0.74
C ALA A 504 -14.63 -20.28 2.06
N ALA A 505 -13.78 -21.17 2.60
CA ALA A 505 -12.96 -20.84 3.75
C ALA A 505 -11.79 -19.91 3.37
N ILE A 506 -11.16 -20.16 2.23
CA ILE A 506 -10.09 -19.30 1.68
C ILE A 506 -10.62 -17.90 1.38
N TYR A 507 -11.81 -17.78 0.77
CA TYR A 507 -12.50 -16.52 0.53
C TYR A 507 -12.73 -15.73 1.82
N ARG A 508 -13.21 -16.40 2.88
CA ARG A 508 -13.42 -15.75 4.19
C ARG A 508 -12.11 -15.35 4.86
N LEU A 509 -11.07 -16.16 4.77
CA LEU A 509 -9.73 -15.80 5.27
C LEU A 509 -9.20 -14.57 4.53
N ALA A 510 -9.37 -14.52 3.21
CA ALA A 510 -9.03 -13.37 2.39
C ALA A 510 -9.88 -12.13 2.73
N SER A 511 -11.06 -12.31 3.31
CA SER A 511 -11.96 -11.21 3.71
C SER A 511 -11.78 -10.76 5.15
N ASP A 512 -10.88 -11.38 5.93
CA ASP A 512 -10.73 -11.14 7.36
C ASP A 512 -9.31 -10.67 7.71
N PRO A 513 -9.05 -9.35 7.67
CA PRO A 513 -7.77 -8.77 8.09
C PRO A 513 -7.32 -9.13 9.50
N THR A 514 -8.26 -9.37 10.40
CA THR A 514 -7.97 -9.69 11.80
C THR A 514 -7.48 -11.13 11.99
N ALA A 515 -7.62 -11.97 10.96
CA ALA A 515 -7.19 -13.36 11.00
C ALA A 515 -5.67 -13.56 10.82
N TRP A 516 -4.90 -12.49 10.56
CA TRP A 516 -3.49 -12.56 10.17
C TRP A 516 -2.57 -11.93 11.23
N THR A 517 -1.37 -12.48 11.42
CA THR A 517 -0.34 -11.90 12.30
C THR A 517 0.20 -10.59 11.73
N SER A 518 0.38 -10.51 10.41
CA SER A 518 0.59 -9.27 9.64
C SER A 518 -0.17 -9.38 8.31
N TRP A 519 -0.89 -8.32 7.92
CA TRP A 519 -1.62 -8.29 6.64
C TRP A 519 -0.68 -8.11 5.41
N GLU A 520 0.62 -7.94 5.66
CA GLU A 520 1.69 -7.88 4.64
C GLU A 520 1.73 -9.10 3.71
N ASP A 521 1.40 -10.28 4.26
CA ASP A 521 1.28 -11.57 3.55
C ASP A 521 -0.16 -11.85 3.04
N GLY A 522 -1.09 -10.89 3.19
CA GLY A 522 -2.50 -11.02 2.80
C GLY A 522 -2.71 -11.07 1.28
N PRO A 523 -3.87 -11.56 0.82
CA PRO A 523 -4.12 -11.77 -0.60
C PRO A 523 -4.40 -10.49 -1.40
N VAL A 524 -3.52 -10.23 -2.38
CA VAL A 524 -3.64 -9.18 -3.42
C VAL A 524 -4.92 -9.33 -4.25
N SER A 525 -5.49 -10.53 -4.32
CA SER A 525 -6.75 -10.82 -5.01
C SER A 525 -8.01 -10.26 -4.36
N THR A 526 -7.91 -9.46 -3.29
CA THR A 526 -9.06 -8.81 -2.63
C THR A 526 -9.17 -7.32 -2.93
N TRP A 527 -8.30 -6.83 -3.81
CA TRP A 527 -8.08 -5.41 -4.03
C TRP A 527 -8.93 -4.94 -5.21
N ARG A 528 -9.68 -3.85 -5.00
CA ARG A 528 -10.46 -3.20 -6.06
C ARG A 528 -9.77 -1.93 -6.49
N PHE A 529 -9.69 -1.69 -7.79
CA PHE A 529 -9.19 -0.45 -8.38
C PHE A 529 -10.41 0.26 -9.00
N GLU A 530 -10.81 1.40 -8.43
CA GLU A 530 -11.98 2.19 -8.83
C GLU A 530 -11.59 3.60 -9.28
#